data_AF-A0AA36JGW2-F1
#
_entry.id   AF-A0AA36JGW2-F1
#
_cell.length_a   1.000
_cell.length_b   1.000
_cell.length_c   1.000
_cell.angle_alpha   90.00
_cell.angle_beta   90.00
_cell.angle_gamma   90.00
#
_symmetry.space_group_name_H-M   'P 1'
#
loop_
_entity.id
_entity.type
_entity.pdbx_description
1 polymer ?
#
loop_
_entity_poly.entity_id
_entity_poly.type
_entity_poly.pdbx_seq_one_letter_code
_entity_poly.pdbx_strand_id
1 'polypeptide(L)'
;MCAMRLRPVTWKSQSVRVRRRPKQPLHVATSMTTATAPSPQPPTQPQTPSGRGGIGPADAEEPEDWQLEALEESETEEEASHDSEQEEMDAAEEAELPHETDVHLSPSEVRFTHANISSSFRNGTRIDDVIRSIVLQEMAFDDFPVLVCTTWNDKIYSINNRRLFVARVLEKLGKLNLISITLIPFDHPLLLKEQGGLSKWQRSFSTTSGGQFVRVRSDFVSQQADKVPDFRKRDTNKKGATLPLKPICLYQNESKGKAGKAQSARQTAQQAKWHLQESVPQEIMDQLGREYAISWEVMVHPRNPKIAAIKLWPNSNSKSRAPSPGRYSEGVHLFREAVAKRYVIQRKNQRIKQMSVSSLSAPMRLSVQEQRAAEKEKSLAKKKKHRQ
;
A
#
# COMPACT_ATOMS: atom_id res chain seq x y z
N MET A 1 6.72 62.06 1.35
CA MET A 1 7.19 60.82 1.99
C MET A 1 6.41 60.63 3.28
N CYS A 2 5.45 59.71 3.31
CA CYS A 2 4.53 59.51 4.44
C CYS A 2 5.05 58.35 5.30
N ALA A 3 5.57 58.65 6.50
CA ALA A 3 6.11 57.65 7.41
C ALA A 3 4.99 57.12 8.31
N MET A 4 4.50 55.91 8.03
CA MET A 4 3.59 55.20 8.94
C MET A 4 4.39 54.59 10.10
N ARG A 5 4.10 55.06 11.33
CA ARG A 5 4.55 54.42 12.58
C ARG A 5 3.64 53.24 12.90
N LEU A 6 4.19 52.04 12.84
CA LEU A 6 3.56 50.83 13.40
C LEU A 6 3.73 50.83 14.93
N ARG A 7 2.63 50.63 15.66
CA ARG A 7 2.65 50.42 17.11
C ARG A 7 2.88 48.92 17.42
N PRO A 8 3.65 48.58 18.45
CA PRO A 8 3.85 47.20 18.86
C PRO A 8 2.58 46.65 19.52
N VAL A 9 2.14 45.47 19.06
CA VAL A 9 1.07 44.69 19.67
C VAL A 9 1.68 43.86 20.80
N THR A 10 1.37 44.22 22.05
CA THR A 10 1.74 43.41 23.22
C THR A 10 0.66 42.36 23.46
N TRP A 11 0.98 41.08 23.29
CA TRP A 11 0.11 39.98 23.72
C TRP A 11 0.24 39.77 25.22
N LYS A 12 -0.89 39.91 25.94
CA LYS A 12 -1.02 39.48 27.33
C LYS A 12 -1.23 37.97 27.35
N SER A 13 -0.26 37.23 27.88
CA SER A 13 -0.40 35.81 28.19
C SER A 13 -1.45 35.62 29.28
N GLN A 14 -2.60 35.05 28.93
CA GLN A 14 -3.56 34.54 29.92
C GLN A 14 -3.08 33.17 30.38
N SER A 15 -2.61 33.08 31.63
CA SER A 15 -2.37 31.80 32.30
C SER A 15 -3.70 31.12 32.58
N VAL A 16 -4.00 30.07 31.81
CA VAL A 16 -5.13 29.18 32.10
C VAL A 16 -4.73 28.25 33.24
N ARG A 17 -5.26 28.50 34.44
CA ARG A 17 -5.16 27.56 35.57
C ARG A 17 -6.00 26.32 35.28
N VAL A 18 -5.34 25.21 34.96
CA VAL A 18 -5.95 23.88 34.90
C VAL A 18 -6.39 23.48 36.31
N ARG A 19 -7.71 23.47 36.56
CA ARG A 19 -8.29 22.92 37.79
C ARG A 19 -8.23 21.40 37.71
N ARG A 20 -7.33 20.77 38.48
CA ARG A 20 -7.35 19.32 38.73
C ARG A 20 -8.63 18.96 39.50
N ARG A 21 -9.45 18.06 38.95
CA ARG A 21 -10.58 17.45 39.68
C ARG A 21 -10.03 16.50 40.76
N PRO A 22 -10.56 16.53 42.00
CA PRO A 22 -10.21 15.54 43.01
C PRO A 22 -10.80 14.17 42.63
N LYS A 23 -9.97 13.12 42.70
CA LYS A 23 -10.41 11.72 42.60
C LYS A 23 -11.31 11.40 43.79
N GLN A 24 -12.52 10.91 43.53
CA GLN A 24 -13.37 10.37 44.58
C GLN A 24 -12.91 8.94 44.96
N PRO A 25 -13.02 8.55 46.24
CA PRO A 25 -12.69 7.21 46.69
C PRO A 25 -13.75 6.18 46.25
N LEU A 26 -13.29 5.05 45.75
CA LEU A 26 -14.10 3.86 45.47
C LEU A 26 -14.60 3.27 46.79
N HIS A 27 -15.92 3.26 46.98
CA HIS A 27 -16.57 2.46 48.02
C HIS A 27 -16.62 1.00 47.58
N VAL A 28 -16.00 0.12 48.37
CA VAL A 28 -16.16 -1.33 48.31
C VAL A 28 -17.53 -1.67 48.88
N ALA A 29 -18.43 -2.19 48.04
CA ALA A 29 -19.70 -2.74 48.47
C ALA A 29 -19.64 -4.28 48.41
N THR A 30 -19.59 -4.86 49.60
CA THR A 30 -19.83 -6.28 49.87
C THR A 30 -21.34 -6.56 49.76
N SER A 31 -21.75 -7.54 48.95
CA SER A 31 -23.05 -8.18 49.12
C SER A 31 -23.04 -9.60 48.56
N MET A 32 -23.27 -10.54 49.47
CA MET A 32 -23.62 -11.93 49.19
C MET A 32 -25.08 -12.01 48.76
N THR A 33 -25.38 -12.79 47.73
CA THR A 33 -26.70 -13.44 47.61
C THR A 33 -26.62 -14.68 46.73
N THR A 34 -26.98 -15.80 47.32
CA THR A 34 -27.22 -17.12 46.73
C THR A 34 -28.52 -17.13 45.92
N ALA A 35 -28.52 -17.68 44.70
CA ALA A 35 -29.75 -18.10 44.02
C ALA A 35 -29.51 -19.22 42.99
N THR A 36 -29.91 -20.43 43.40
CA THR A 36 -30.67 -21.46 42.69
C THR A 36 -30.70 -21.49 41.16
N ALA A 37 -30.13 -22.56 40.60
CA ALA A 37 -30.20 -22.95 39.19
C ALA A 37 -31.55 -23.61 38.82
N PRO A 38 -32.07 -23.39 37.60
CA PRO A 38 -33.07 -24.26 37.00
C PRO A 38 -32.51 -25.16 35.89
N SER A 39 -33.08 -26.37 35.87
CA SER A 39 -32.79 -27.55 35.06
C SER A 39 -33.11 -27.38 33.56
N PRO A 40 -32.36 -28.04 32.63
CA PRO A 40 -32.62 -27.97 31.20
C PRO A 40 -33.71 -28.96 30.75
N GLN A 41 -34.56 -28.53 29.81
CA GLN A 41 -35.55 -29.36 29.09
C GLN A 41 -34.98 -29.85 27.74
N PRO A 42 -35.43 -31.02 27.23
CA PRO A 42 -34.93 -31.63 25.99
C PRO A 42 -35.62 -31.10 24.71
N PRO A 43 -35.00 -31.28 23.52
CA PRO A 43 -35.46 -30.71 22.26
C PRO A 43 -36.62 -31.46 21.59
N THR A 44 -37.51 -30.67 20.99
CA THR A 44 -38.71 -31.06 20.24
C THR A 44 -38.36 -31.56 18.83
N GLN A 45 -38.93 -32.71 18.43
CA GLN A 45 -38.82 -33.28 17.09
C GLN A 45 -39.67 -32.51 16.05
N PRO A 46 -39.25 -32.44 14.76
CA PRO A 46 -40.08 -31.92 13.69
C PRO A 46 -41.08 -32.95 13.15
N GLN A 47 -42.32 -32.49 12.92
CA GLN A 47 -43.42 -33.24 12.33
C GLN A 47 -43.28 -33.31 10.80
N THR A 48 -43.51 -34.50 10.26
CA THR A 48 -43.76 -34.76 8.84
C THR A 48 -45.25 -34.54 8.50
N PRO A 49 -45.58 -33.97 7.34
CA PRO A 49 -46.90 -34.15 6.75
C PRO A 49 -46.88 -35.18 5.60
N SER A 50 -47.72 -36.19 5.78
CA SER A 50 -48.14 -37.18 4.79
C SER A 50 -49.40 -36.71 4.04
N GLY A 51 -49.48 -36.94 2.72
CA GLY A 51 -50.76 -37.06 1.98
C GLY A 51 -50.70 -36.57 0.53
N ARG A 52 -50.58 -37.49 -0.45
CA ARG A 52 -51.64 -37.95 -1.41
C ARG A 52 -52.08 -36.86 -2.41
N GLY A 53 -52.07 -37.05 -3.73
CA GLY A 53 -51.79 -38.17 -4.62
C GLY A 53 -52.10 -37.76 -6.06
N GLY A 54 -51.61 -38.50 -7.05
CA GLY A 54 -51.92 -38.27 -8.47
C GLY A 54 -51.23 -39.29 -9.37
N ILE A 55 -52.01 -40.21 -9.91
CA ILE A 55 -51.62 -41.30 -10.81
C ILE A 55 -51.70 -40.79 -12.26
N GLY A 56 -50.70 -41.10 -13.09
CA GLY A 56 -50.78 -40.91 -14.55
C GLY A 56 -49.43 -41.13 -15.27
N PRO A 57 -49.27 -42.12 -16.15
CA PRO A 57 -47.97 -42.62 -16.64
C PRO A 57 -47.59 -42.08 -18.02
N ALA A 58 -46.29 -42.03 -18.32
CA ALA A 58 -45.66 -42.52 -19.56
C ALA A 58 -44.18 -42.08 -19.63
N ASP A 59 -43.30 -43.08 -19.67
CA ASP A 59 -42.10 -43.16 -20.51
C ASP A 59 -41.19 -41.94 -20.66
N ALA A 60 -40.07 -41.94 -19.93
CA ALA A 60 -38.76 -41.58 -20.49
C ALA A 60 -37.66 -42.01 -19.52
N GLU A 61 -36.81 -42.91 -20.00
CA GLU A 61 -35.56 -43.34 -19.39
C GLU A 61 -34.62 -42.15 -19.16
N GLU A 62 -34.10 -41.95 -17.94
CA GLU A 62 -32.77 -41.35 -17.72
C GLU A 62 -32.12 -41.93 -16.43
N PRO A 63 -30.80 -42.17 -16.44
CA PRO A 63 -30.10 -42.95 -15.43
C PRO A 63 -29.74 -42.17 -14.15
N GLU A 64 -29.69 -42.95 -13.07
CA GLU A 64 -29.26 -42.65 -11.72
C GLU A 64 -27.81 -42.13 -11.67
N ASP A 65 -27.58 -40.92 -11.16
CA ASP A 65 -26.26 -40.50 -10.68
C ASP A 65 -26.33 -39.28 -9.73
N TRP A 66 -26.87 -39.46 -8.51
CA TRP A 66 -26.84 -38.40 -7.47
C TRP A 66 -26.71 -38.97 -6.05
N GLN A 67 -25.67 -39.76 -5.80
CA GLN A 67 -25.25 -40.15 -4.44
C GLN A 67 -23.76 -39.87 -4.24
N LEU A 68 -23.35 -38.60 -4.10
CA LEU A 68 -22.02 -38.24 -3.57
C LEU A 68 -21.86 -36.72 -3.30
N GLU A 69 -22.75 -36.10 -2.52
CA GLU A 69 -22.51 -34.75 -2.00
C GLU A 69 -23.11 -34.61 -0.59
N ALA A 70 -22.39 -35.05 0.46
CA ALA A 70 -22.82 -34.78 1.84
C ALA A 70 -21.70 -34.84 2.92
N LEU A 71 -20.43 -34.77 2.58
CA LEU A 71 -19.35 -34.91 3.57
C LEU A 71 -18.09 -34.12 3.16
N GLU A 72 -18.14 -32.78 3.19
CA GLU A 72 -16.92 -31.95 3.15
C GLU A 72 -17.16 -30.48 3.60
N GLU A 73 -17.97 -30.25 4.63
CA GLU A 73 -18.18 -28.91 5.22
C GLU A 73 -17.90 -28.92 6.73
N SER A 74 -16.65 -29.03 7.17
CA SER A 74 -16.32 -28.78 8.59
C SER A 74 -14.85 -28.45 8.90
N GLU A 75 -14.13 -27.61 8.15
CA GLU A 75 -12.73 -27.27 8.52
C GLU A 75 -12.28 -25.80 8.30
N THR A 76 -13.18 -24.83 8.07
CA THR A 76 -12.75 -23.45 7.69
C THR A 76 -12.94 -22.34 8.74
N GLU A 77 -13.33 -22.64 9.98
CA GLU A 77 -13.60 -21.58 10.98
C GLU A 77 -12.48 -21.33 12.02
N GLU A 78 -11.42 -22.14 12.09
CA GLU A 78 -10.41 -22.00 13.17
C GLU A 78 -9.28 -20.98 12.91
N GLU A 79 -9.00 -20.60 11.65
CA GLU A 79 -7.85 -19.72 11.35
C GLU A 79 -8.10 -18.21 11.56
N ALA A 80 -9.35 -17.78 11.81
CA ALA A 80 -9.66 -16.35 12.02
C ALA A 80 -9.45 -15.87 13.47
N SER A 81 -9.19 -16.78 14.42
CA SER A 81 -9.10 -16.47 15.85
C SER A 81 -7.67 -16.14 16.34
N HIS A 82 -6.64 -16.50 15.58
CA HIS A 82 -5.25 -16.41 16.07
C HIS A 82 -4.57 -15.06 15.84
N ASP A 83 -5.12 -14.21 14.96
CA ASP A 83 -4.54 -12.89 14.64
C ASP A 83 -4.97 -11.79 15.64
N SER A 84 -5.98 -12.03 16.48
CA SER A 84 -6.53 -11.03 17.41
C SER A 84 -5.75 -10.93 18.73
N GLU A 85 -5.30 -12.06 19.30
CA GLU A 85 -4.60 -12.09 20.59
C GLU A 85 -3.17 -11.51 20.51
N GLN A 86 -2.48 -11.74 19.40
CA GLN A 86 -1.12 -11.23 19.17
C GLN A 86 -1.09 -9.69 19.04
N GLU A 87 -2.17 -9.06 18.56
CA GLU A 87 -2.24 -7.60 18.38
C GLU A 87 -2.62 -6.83 19.66
N GLU A 88 -3.28 -7.46 20.63
CA GLU A 88 -3.65 -6.82 21.90
C GLU A 88 -2.43 -6.65 22.82
N MET A 89 -1.51 -7.64 22.79
CA MET A 89 -0.23 -7.56 23.49
C MET A 89 0.64 -6.40 22.95
N ASP A 90 0.56 -6.09 21.65
CA ASP A 90 1.31 -5.01 21.02
C ASP A 90 0.84 -3.61 21.40
N ALA A 91 -0.46 -3.45 21.67
CA ALA A 91 -1.02 -2.17 22.10
C ALA A 91 -0.69 -1.87 23.57
N ALA A 92 -0.58 -2.91 24.41
CA ALA A 92 -0.17 -2.78 25.80
C ALA A 92 1.33 -2.50 25.94
N GLU A 93 2.18 -3.17 25.14
CA GLU A 93 3.64 -2.91 25.13
C GLU A 93 3.97 -1.49 24.65
N GLU A 94 3.15 -0.91 23.78
CA GLU A 94 3.28 0.48 23.31
C GLU A 94 3.13 1.51 24.45
N ALA A 95 2.51 1.15 25.58
CA ALA A 95 2.24 2.07 26.70
C ALA A 95 3.41 2.23 27.71
N GLU A 96 4.37 1.31 27.76
CA GLU A 96 5.43 1.32 28.80
C GLU A 96 6.82 1.78 28.32
N LEU A 97 6.96 2.18 27.06
CA LEU A 97 8.26 2.57 26.52
C LEU A 97 8.68 3.97 27.01
N PRO A 98 9.95 4.16 27.45
CA PRO A 98 10.45 5.46 27.89
C PRO A 98 10.25 6.49 26.77
N HIS A 99 9.40 7.48 27.03
CA HIS A 99 9.00 8.47 26.05
C HIS A 99 10.19 9.35 25.64
N GLU A 100 10.88 8.94 24.58
CA GLU A 100 11.88 9.75 23.91
C GLU A 100 11.17 10.93 23.22
N THR A 101 11.15 12.06 23.91
CA THR A 101 10.73 13.38 23.43
C THR A 101 9.28 13.50 22.92
N ASP A 102 8.43 14.07 23.77
CA ASP A 102 7.17 14.66 23.34
C ASP A 102 7.44 15.96 22.57
N VAL A 103 7.02 15.99 21.31
CA VAL A 103 7.14 17.18 20.44
C VAL A 103 5.76 17.61 19.98
N HIS A 104 5.49 18.92 20.02
CA HIS A 104 4.27 19.49 19.47
C HIS A 104 4.53 19.99 18.04
N LEU A 105 3.83 19.41 17.06
CA LEU A 105 3.99 19.76 15.64
C LEU A 105 2.64 20.05 14.98
N SER A 106 2.68 20.76 13.85
CA SER A 106 1.51 20.88 12.97
C SER A 106 1.24 19.53 12.27
N PRO A 107 -0.01 19.05 12.23
CA PRO A 107 -0.37 17.83 11.49
C PRO A 107 0.09 17.82 10.03
N SER A 108 0.19 18.99 9.37
CA SER A 108 0.66 19.12 8.00
C SER A 108 2.16 18.78 7.80
N GLU A 109 2.96 18.88 8.86
CA GLU A 109 4.41 18.60 8.83
C GLU A 109 4.71 17.10 8.88
N VAL A 110 3.83 16.32 9.51
CA VAL A 110 3.96 14.86 9.66
C VAL A 110 3.47 14.14 8.40
N ARG A 111 4.26 13.21 7.85
CA ARG A 111 3.96 12.47 6.61
C ARG A 111 3.26 11.14 6.88
N PHE A 112 2.44 10.68 5.93
CA PHE A 112 1.89 9.33 5.93
C PHE A 112 2.93 8.29 5.50
N THR A 113 2.95 7.13 6.15
CA THR A 113 3.73 5.96 5.70
C THR A 113 2.99 5.15 4.65
N HIS A 114 1.66 5.05 4.73
CA HIS A 114 0.84 4.23 3.84
C HIS A 114 0.29 5.02 2.65
N ALA A 115 0.13 4.36 1.49
CA ALA A 115 -0.57 4.95 0.33
C ALA A 115 -2.10 4.89 0.44
N ASN A 116 -2.63 3.86 1.12
CA ASN A 116 -4.07 3.67 1.35
C ASN A 116 -4.29 3.36 2.83
N ILE A 117 -5.38 3.85 3.41
CA ILE A 117 -5.81 3.49 4.76
C ILE A 117 -7.27 3.03 4.75
N SER A 118 -7.61 2.19 5.73
CA SER A 118 -9.00 1.82 6.00
C SER A 118 -9.83 3.04 6.42
N SER A 119 -11.12 3.03 6.11
CA SER A 119 -12.10 4.04 6.54
C SER A 119 -12.56 3.86 7.98
N SER A 120 -12.11 2.81 8.67
CA SER A 120 -12.48 2.50 10.05
C SER A 120 -11.24 2.22 10.91
N PHE A 121 -11.36 2.52 12.20
CA PHE A 121 -10.41 2.13 13.23
C PHE A 121 -10.53 0.63 13.54
N ARG A 122 -9.60 0.09 14.33
CA ARG A 122 -9.59 -1.34 14.70
C ARG A 122 -10.84 -1.73 15.50
N ASN A 123 -11.33 -0.84 16.35
CA ASN A 123 -12.57 -1.01 17.10
C ASN A 123 -13.85 -0.88 16.24
N GLY A 124 -13.75 -0.82 14.91
CA GLY A 124 -14.87 -0.70 13.99
C GLY A 124 -15.41 0.73 13.81
N THR A 125 -15.07 1.69 14.68
CA THR A 125 -15.53 3.07 14.56
C THR A 125 -15.05 3.69 13.24
N ARG A 126 -15.95 4.34 12.51
CA ARG A 126 -15.58 4.98 11.23
C ARG A 126 -14.82 6.27 11.49
N ILE A 127 -13.83 6.55 10.65
CA ILE A 127 -13.03 7.78 10.71
C ILE A 127 -13.90 9.02 10.58
N ASP A 128 -14.91 8.97 9.70
CA ASP A 128 -15.80 10.10 9.46
C ASP A 128 -16.69 10.41 10.67
N ASP A 129 -17.10 9.38 11.42
CA ASP A 129 -17.91 9.55 12.64
C ASP A 129 -17.08 10.22 13.73
N VAL A 130 -15.83 9.78 13.91
CA VAL A 130 -14.87 10.42 14.81
C VAL A 130 -14.65 11.89 14.46
N ILE A 131 -14.42 12.21 13.19
CA ILE A 131 -14.24 13.60 12.75
C ILE A 131 -15.47 14.43 13.09
N ARG A 132 -16.68 13.91 12.83
CA ARG A 132 -17.94 14.59 13.16
C ARG A 132 -18.08 14.82 14.66
N SER A 133 -17.87 13.81 15.50
CA SER A 133 -17.97 13.96 16.95
C SER A 133 -16.98 14.98 17.51
N ILE A 134 -15.75 15.05 16.97
CA ILE A 134 -14.78 16.08 17.40
C ILE A 134 -15.22 17.48 16.93
N VAL A 135 -15.73 17.61 15.70
CA VAL A 135 -16.24 18.89 15.17
C VAL A 135 -17.44 19.39 15.98
N LEU A 136 -18.30 18.47 16.43
CA LEU A 136 -19.45 18.71 17.31
C LEU A 136 -19.07 18.88 18.78
N GLN A 137 -17.78 18.74 19.14
CA GLN A 137 -17.26 18.83 20.51
C GLN A 137 -17.83 17.75 21.46
N GLU A 138 -18.29 16.63 20.92
CA GLU A 138 -18.70 15.44 21.70
C GLU A 138 -17.49 14.63 22.18
N MET A 139 -16.35 14.78 21.51
CA MET A 139 -15.09 14.09 21.77
C MET A 139 -13.93 15.06 21.60
N ALA A 140 -12.88 14.94 22.44
CA ALA A 140 -11.65 15.69 22.27
C ALA A 140 -10.65 14.90 21.42
N PHE A 141 -9.79 15.59 20.66
CA PHE A 141 -8.70 14.89 19.94
C PHE A 141 -7.70 14.26 20.93
N ASP A 142 -7.54 14.85 22.11
CA ASP A 142 -6.66 14.33 23.17
C ASP A 142 -7.15 13.01 23.79
N ASP A 143 -8.39 12.59 23.48
CA ASP A 143 -8.89 11.27 23.86
C ASP A 143 -8.26 10.13 23.02
N PHE A 144 -7.59 10.48 21.91
CA PHE A 144 -6.82 9.52 21.12
C PHE A 144 -5.45 9.27 21.75
N PRO A 145 -4.93 8.02 21.68
CA PRO A 145 -3.56 7.79 22.08
C PRO A 145 -2.59 8.56 21.18
N VAL A 146 -1.49 9.02 21.79
CA VAL A 146 -0.48 9.89 21.16
C VAL A 146 0.01 9.30 19.83
N LEU A 147 0.30 10.19 18.88
CA LEU A 147 0.78 9.80 17.56
C LEU A 147 2.25 9.37 17.64
N VAL A 148 2.51 8.10 17.29
CA VAL A 148 3.88 7.59 17.19
C VAL A 148 4.44 7.90 15.80
N CYS A 149 5.59 8.56 15.80
CA CYS A 149 6.26 9.06 14.61
C CYS A 149 7.74 8.65 14.61
N THR A 150 8.33 8.51 13.42
CA THR A 150 9.77 8.26 13.25
C THR A 150 10.36 9.24 12.24
N THR A 151 11.65 9.53 12.37
CA THR A 151 12.40 10.33 11.39
C THR A 151 13.01 9.43 10.31
N TRP A 152 12.83 9.76 9.04
CA TRP A 152 13.44 9.09 7.89
C TRP A 152 13.71 10.09 6.77
N ASN A 153 14.96 10.19 6.30
CA ASN A 153 15.39 11.17 5.28
C ASN A 153 14.95 12.62 5.63
N ASP A 154 15.28 13.06 6.84
CA ASP A 154 14.99 14.40 7.37
C ASP A 154 13.49 14.78 7.36
N LYS A 155 12.62 13.77 7.36
CA LYS A 155 11.16 13.94 7.38
C LYS A 155 10.57 13.07 8.46
N ILE A 156 9.48 13.55 9.05
CA ILE A 156 8.76 12.85 10.11
C ILE A 156 7.61 12.07 9.47
N TYR A 157 7.53 10.79 9.79
CA TYR A 157 6.54 9.86 9.27
C TYR A 157 5.74 9.24 10.41
N SER A 158 4.41 9.22 10.28
CA SER A 158 3.53 8.60 11.26
C SER A 158 3.37 7.10 11.02
N ILE A 159 3.40 6.34 12.11
CA ILE A 159 3.08 4.90 12.10
C ILE A 159 1.55 4.71 12.14
N ASN A 160 0.81 5.58 12.81
CA ASN A 160 -0.66 5.52 12.96
C ASN A 160 -1.40 6.43 11.95
N ASN A 161 -1.34 6.08 10.66
CA ASN A 161 -1.86 6.92 9.56
C ASN A 161 -3.35 7.32 9.69
N ARG A 162 -4.20 6.48 10.28
CA ARG A 162 -5.64 6.80 10.47
C ARG A 162 -5.84 7.99 11.41
N ARG A 163 -5.07 8.04 12.52
CA ARG A 163 -5.12 9.17 13.47
C ARG A 163 -4.54 10.45 12.86
N LEU A 164 -3.44 10.33 12.12
CA LEU A 164 -2.86 11.47 11.39
C LEU A 164 -3.85 12.05 10.36
N PHE A 165 -4.63 11.19 9.69
CA PHE A 165 -5.65 11.65 8.75
C PHE A 165 -6.71 12.50 9.46
N VAL A 166 -7.24 12.03 10.60
CA VAL A 166 -8.18 12.81 11.43
C VAL A 166 -7.56 14.15 11.83
N ALA A 167 -6.33 14.14 12.35
CA ALA A 167 -5.63 15.35 12.78
C ALA A 167 -5.50 16.39 11.66
N ARG A 168 -5.13 15.97 10.45
CA ARG A 168 -4.98 16.86 9.29
C ARG A 168 -6.32 17.42 8.79
N VAL A 169 -7.37 16.62 8.82
CA VAL A 169 -8.72 17.11 8.50
C VAL A 169 -9.14 18.19 9.51
N LEU A 170 -8.94 17.93 10.81
CA LEU A 170 -9.27 18.89 11.86
C LEU A 170 -8.43 20.17 11.78
N GLU A 171 -7.18 20.07 11.34
CA GLU A 171 -6.32 21.22 11.04
C GLU A 171 -6.88 22.08 9.92
N LYS A 172 -7.30 21.47 8.80
CA LYS A 172 -7.92 22.21 7.69
C LYS A 172 -9.28 22.80 8.05
N LEU A 173 -10.00 22.20 8.99
CA LEU A 173 -11.22 22.75 9.55
C LEU A 173 -10.98 23.87 10.60
N GLY A 174 -9.72 24.17 10.93
CA GLY A 174 -9.36 25.17 11.93
C GLY A 174 -9.73 24.76 13.37
N LYS A 175 -9.88 23.46 13.62
CA LYS A 175 -10.23 22.90 14.93
C LYS A 175 -9.00 22.47 15.73
N LEU A 176 -7.88 22.18 15.05
CA LEU A 176 -6.65 21.66 15.65
C LEU A 176 -5.44 22.36 15.02
N ASN A 177 -4.55 22.94 15.81
CA ASN A 177 -3.35 23.60 15.27
C ASN A 177 -2.07 22.79 15.48
N LEU A 178 -1.95 22.16 16.65
CA LEU A 178 -0.79 21.38 17.05
C LEU A 178 -1.26 20.03 17.60
N ILE A 179 -0.44 19.01 17.40
CA ILE A 179 -0.60 17.67 17.95
C ILE A 179 0.64 17.29 18.75
N SER A 180 0.42 16.58 19.85
CA SER A 180 1.51 15.90 20.56
C SER A 180 1.89 14.63 19.79
N ILE A 181 3.19 14.47 19.53
CA ILE A 181 3.75 13.26 18.94
C ILE A 181 4.85 12.69 19.83
N THR A 182 4.98 11.37 19.81
CA THR A 182 6.12 10.65 20.38
C THR A 182 7.06 10.30 19.24
N LEU A 183 8.28 10.85 19.27
CA LEU A 183 9.26 10.65 18.20
C LEU A 183 10.21 9.50 18.58
N ILE A 184 10.02 8.35 17.96
CA ILE A 184 10.90 7.19 18.15
C ILE A 184 12.06 7.21 17.15
N PRO A 185 13.25 6.74 17.55
CA PRO A 185 14.38 6.60 16.64
C PRO A 185 14.11 5.47 15.62
N PHE A 186 14.81 5.50 14.48
CA PHE A 186 14.50 4.57 13.38
C PHE A 186 14.84 3.11 13.69
N ASP A 187 15.83 2.90 14.56
CA ASP A 187 16.28 1.62 15.11
C ASP A 187 15.44 1.15 16.32
N HIS A 188 14.35 1.85 16.63
CA HIS A 188 13.47 1.47 17.74
C HIS A 188 12.86 0.07 17.53
N PRO A 189 12.81 -0.80 18.58
CA PRO A 189 12.31 -2.18 18.47
C PRO A 189 10.92 -2.31 17.83
N LEU A 190 10.00 -1.38 18.12
CA LEU A 190 8.67 -1.33 17.49
C LEU A 190 8.72 -1.28 15.95
N LEU A 191 9.71 -0.61 15.37
CA LEU A 191 9.87 -0.50 13.91
C LEU A 191 10.56 -1.73 13.33
N LEU A 192 11.45 -2.34 14.11
CA LEU A 192 12.22 -3.53 13.74
C LEU A 192 11.42 -4.82 13.89
N LYS A 193 10.31 -4.82 14.66
CA LYS A 193 9.46 -6.00 14.83
C LYS A 193 9.08 -6.62 13.49
N GLU A 194 9.53 -7.86 13.28
CA GLU A 194 9.32 -8.59 12.05
C GLU A 194 8.00 -9.37 12.09
N GLN A 195 7.31 -9.43 10.96
CA GLN A 195 6.20 -10.35 10.73
C GLN A 195 6.24 -10.76 9.26
N GLY A 196 6.31 -12.07 9.01
CA GLY A 196 6.53 -12.60 7.66
C GLY A 196 7.88 -12.19 7.05
N GLY A 197 8.93 -12.06 7.88
CA GLY A 197 10.29 -11.70 7.43
C GLY A 197 10.47 -10.25 6.98
N LEU A 198 9.50 -9.37 7.26
CA LEU A 198 9.57 -7.95 6.98
C LEU A 198 9.34 -7.14 8.26
N SER A 199 10.19 -6.14 8.48
CA SER A 199 10.04 -5.19 9.58
C SER A 199 8.74 -4.38 9.47
N LYS A 200 8.20 -3.91 10.61
CA LYS A 200 7.00 -3.04 10.64
C LYS A 200 7.14 -1.82 9.72
N TRP A 201 8.34 -1.22 9.67
CA TRP A 201 8.61 -0.11 8.75
C TRP A 201 8.49 -0.53 7.29
N GLN A 202 9.13 -1.62 6.87
CA GLN A 202 9.06 -2.10 5.47
C GLN A 202 7.63 -2.43 5.04
N ARG A 203 6.82 -3.00 5.94
CA ARG A 203 5.40 -3.29 5.67
C ARG A 203 4.55 -2.02 5.57
N SER A 204 4.87 -1.02 6.39
CA SER A 204 4.12 0.22 6.44
C SER A 204 4.49 1.21 5.33
N PHE A 205 5.76 1.29 4.95
CA PHE A 205 6.25 2.30 4.02
C PHE A 205 5.87 1.99 2.56
N SER A 206 4.61 2.26 2.22
CA SER A 206 4.01 2.01 0.90
C SER A 206 3.62 3.29 0.15
N THR A 207 3.85 4.46 0.75
CA THR A 207 3.45 5.75 0.17
C THR A 207 4.10 6.02 -1.19
N THR A 208 3.28 6.39 -2.18
CA THR A 208 3.76 6.85 -3.51
C THR A 208 3.79 8.37 -3.64
N SER A 209 3.11 9.09 -2.75
CA SER A 209 2.99 10.56 -2.73
C SER A 209 4.07 11.26 -1.89
N GLY A 210 5.08 10.51 -1.44
CA GLY A 210 6.02 10.99 -0.42
C GLY A 210 5.36 11.27 0.95
N GLY A 211 4.18 10.69 1.21
CA GLY A 211 3.44 10.82 2.46
C GLY A 211 2.68 12.13 2.59
N GLN A 212 2.44 12.84 1.48
CA GLN A 212 1.73 14.11 1.48
C GLN A 212 0.22 13.95 1.61
N PHE A 213 -0.33 12.85 1.11
CA PHE A 213 -1.74 12.49 1.20
C PHE A 213 -1.88 10.98 1.16
N VAL A 214 -3.01 10.49 1.64
CA VAL A 214 -3.40 9.09 1.66
C VAL A 214 -4.75 8.90 0.96
N ARG A 215 -4.94 7.75 0.32
CA ARG A 215 -6.24 7.37 -0.24
C ARG A 215 -7.09 6.73 0.86
N VAL A 216 -8.29 7.26 1.05
CA VAL A 216 -9.26 6.77 2.03
C VAL A 216 -10.67 6.96 1.48
N ARG A 217 -11.58 6.03 1.80
CA ARG A 217 -13.01 6.18 1.53
C ARG A 217 -13.63 7.01 2.66
N SER A 218 -13.56 8.33 2.52
CA SER A 218 -14.02 9.30 3.52
C SER A 218 -14.69 10.48 2.85
N ASP A 219 -15.71 11.04 3.53
CA ASP A 219 -16.36 12.28 3.14
C ASP A 219 -15.40 13.48 3.20
N PHE A 220 -14.41 13.40 4.08
CA PHE A 220 -13.42 14.45 4.38
C PHE A 220 -12.11 14.30 3.59
N VAL A 221 -12.03 13.40 2.60
CA VAL A 221 -10.79 13.12 1.85
C VAL A 221 -10.16 14.34 1.20
N SER A 222 -10.96 15.33 0.79
CA SER A 222 -10.50 16.59 0.17
C SER A 222 -9.86 17.56 1.18
N GLN A 223 -10.07 17.34 2.48
CA GLN A 223 -9.63 18.23 3.56
C GLN A 223 -8.33 17.78 4.23
N GLN A 224 -7.63 16.77 3.71
CA GLN A 224 -6.38 16.29 4.33
C GLN A 224 -5.12 17.07 3.92
N ALA A 225 -5.18 17.83 2.82
CA ALA A 225 -4.06 18.59 2.26
C ALA A 225 -4.58 19.68 1.29
N ASP A 226 -3.75 20.67 0.96
CA ASP A 226 -4.15 21.74 0.02
C ASP A 226 -4.27 21.28 -1.43
N LYS A 227 -3.49 20.26 -1.80
CA LYS A 227 -3.42 19.71 -3.16
C LYS A 227 -3.72 18.22 -3.13
N VAL A 228 -4.97 17.87 -2.81
CA VAL A 228 -5.44 16.49 -2.94
C VAL A 228 -5.86 16.28 -4.40
N PRO A 229 -5.26 15.30 -5.11
CA PRO A 229 -5.78 14.91 -6.41
C PRO A 229 -7.26 14.51 -6.26
N ASP A 230 -8.11 14.97 -7.16
CA ASP A 230 -9.53 14.60 -7.12
C ASP A 230 -9.68 13.11 -7.45
N PHE A 231 -9.65 12.26 -6.41
CA PHE A 231 -9.83 10.82 -6.52
C PHE A 231 -11.29 10.42 -6.76
N ARG A 232 -12.24 11.34 -6.51
CA ARG A 232 -13.67 11.10 -6.73
C ARG A 232 -14.05 11.20 -8.20
N LYS A 233 -13.25 11.90 -9.02
CA LYS A 233 -13.23 11.75 -10.48
C LYS A 233 -12.64 10.41 -10.93
N ARG A 234 -12.99 9.33 -10.23
CA ARG A 234 -13.05 8.03 -10.88
C ARG A 234 -14.15 8.16 -11.92
N ASP A 235 -13.83 7.92 -13.18
CA ASP A 235 -14.70 8.07 -14.35
C ASP A 235 -16.05 7.34 -14.20
N THR A 236 -16.97 7.88 -13.41
CA THR A 236 -18.35 7.38 -13.26
C THR A 236 -19.15 7.56 -14.55
N ASN A 237 -18.59 8.26 -15.54
CA ASN A 237 -19.21 8.47 -16.84
C ASN A 237 -18.95 7.34 -17.87
N LYS A 238 -18.43 6.18 -17.45
CA LYS A 238 -18.34 4.98 -18.31
C LYS A 238 -18.82 3.73 -17.59
N LYS A 239 -20.10 3.70 -17.24
CA LYS A 239 -20.83 2.43 -17.11
C LYS A 239 -20.84 1.78 -18.51
N GLY A 240 -19.95 0.82 -18.74
CA GLY A 240 -20.01 -0.10 -19.89
C GLY A 240 -18.92 0.03 -20.95
N ALA A 241 -18.11 1.09 -20.95
CA ALA A 241 -16.96 1.16 -21.86
C ALA A 241 -15.70 0.69 -21.12
N THR A 242 -15.43 -0.62 -21.20
CA THR A 242 -14.10 -1.20 -20.92
C THR A 242 -13.08 -0.31 -21.61
N LEU A 243 -12.38 0.55 -20.86
CA LEU A 243 -11.35 1.39 -21.45
C LEU A 243 -10.37 0.44 -22.12
N PRO A 244 -10.08 0.60 -23.43
CA PRO A 244 -9.15 -0.29 -24.11
C PRO A 244 -7.83 -0.20 -23.35
N LEU A 245 -7.49 -1.29 -22.66
CA LEU A 245 -6.26 -1.39 -21.91
C LEU A 245 -5.13 -1.18 -22.93
N LYS A 246 -4.33 -0.15 -22.68
CA LYS A 246 -3.28 0.25 -23.61
C LYS A 246 -2.24 -0.88 -23.72
N PRO A 247 -1.74 -1.15 -24.93
CA PRO A 247 -0.66 -2.10 -25.09
C PRO A 247 0.59 -1.62 -24.35
N ILE A 248 1.29 -2.54 -23.69
CA ILE A 248 2.52 -2.26 -22.94
C ILE A 248 3.69 -2.86 -23.71
N CYS A 249 4.74 -2.06 -23.95
CA CYS A 249 5.97 -2.52 -24.58
C CYS A 249 7.06 -2.71 -23.53
N LEU A 250 7.64 -3.91 -23.46
CA LEU A 250 8.82 -4.22 -22.64
C LEU A 250 10.06 -4.13 -23.52
N TYR A 251 10.89 -3.11 -23.32
CA TYR A 251 12.10 -2.90 -24.12
C TYR A 251 13.31 -3.63 -23.53
N GLN A 252 14.09 -4.26 -24.40
CA GLN A 252 15.42 -4.73 -24.04
C GLN A 252 16.39 -3.54 -23.99
N ASN A 253 17.14 -3.42 -22.88
CA ASN A 253 18.23 -2.44 -22.80
C ASN A 253 19.32 -2.79 -23.81
N GLU A 254 19.79 -1.80 -24.58
CA GLU A 254 20.82 -1.98 -25.60
C GLU A 254 22.04 -2.72 -25.02
N SER A 255 22.37 -3.87 -25.62
CA SER A 255 23.67 -4.50 -25.37
C SER A 255 24.74 -3.58 -25.95
N LYS A 256 25.70 -3.13 -25.12
CA LYS A 256 26.87 -2.35 -25.55
C LYS A 256 27.80 -3.22 -26.40
N GLY A 257 27.40 -3.54 -27.62
CA GLY A 257 28.24 -4.18 -28.61
C GLY A 257 29.23 -3.19 -29.19
N LYS A 258 30.50 -3.59 -29.34
CA LYS A 258 31.52 -2.81 -30.05
C LYS A 258 31.08 -2.63 -31.50
N ALA A 259 31.26 -1.43 -32.05
CA ALA A 259 30.90 -1.09 -33.43
C ALA A 259 31.75 -1.90 -34.43
N GLY A 260 31.31 -3.12 -34.74
CA GLY A 260 31.78 -3.91 -35.87
C GLY A 260 31.16 -3.41 -37.17
N LYS A 261 31.73 -3.87 -38.30
CA LYS A 261 31.36 -3.53 -39.69
C LYS A 261 29.85 -3.38 -39.91
N ALA A 262 29.47 -2.42 -40.74
CA ALA A 262 28.09 -2.04 -41.02
C ALA A 262 27.25 -3.21 -41.57
N GLN A 263 26.59 -3.95 -40.69
CA GLN A 263 25.49 -4.86 -41.05
C GLN A 263 24.28 -4.03 -41.48
N SER A 264 23.48 -4.57 -42.40
CA SER A 264 22.25 -3.88 -42.80
C SER A 264 21.29 -3.77 -41.60
N ALA A 265 20.55 -2.66 -41.53
CA ALA A 265 19.54 -2.45 -40.48
C ALA A 265 18.54 -3.61 -40.40
N ARG A 266 18.21 -4.25 -41.53
CA ARG A 266 17.31 -5.40 -41.61
C ARG A 266 17.89 -6.65 -40.95
N GLN A 267 19.16 -6.95 -41.18
CA GLN A 267 19.84 -8.08 -40.54
C GLN A 267 19.98 -7.84 -39.03
N THR A 268 20.27 -6.60 -38.63
CA THR A 268 20.35 -6.20 -37.21
C THR A 268 19.01 -6.39 -36.50
N ALA A 269 17.92 -6.00 -37.15
CA ALA A 269 16.54 -6.19 -36.66
C ALA A 269 16.17 -7.65 -36.49
N GLN A 270 16.48 -8.48 -37.49
CA GLN A 270 16.22 -9.92 -37.44
C GLN A 270 17.04 -10.59 -36.33
N GLN A 271 18.29 -10.19 -36.15
CA GLN A 271 19.15 -10.73 -35.09
C GLN A 271 18.66 -10.31 -33.70
N ALA A 272 18.23 -9.06 -33.51
CA ALA A 272 17.65 -8.60 -32.24
C ALA A 272 16.34 -9.34 -31.92
N LYS A 273 15.47 -9.54 -32.92
CA LYS A 273 14.24 -10.31 -32.79
C LYS A 273 14.52 -11.77 -32.41
N TRP A 274 15.45 -12.41 -33.10
CA TRP A 274 15.84 -13.80 -32.84
C TRP A 274 16.42 -13.96 -31.43
N HIS A 275 17.32 -13.07 -31.00
CA HIS A 275 17.85 -13.12 -29.64
C HIS A 275 16.78 -12.98 -28.56
N LEU A 276 15.77 -12.12 -28.75
CA LEU A 276 14.63 -12.02 -27.81
C LEU A 276 13.80 -13.30 -27.81
N GLN A 277 13.53 -13.89 -28.99
CA GLN A 277 12.77 -15.14 -29.11
C GLN A 277 13.51 -16.34 -28.50
N GLU A 278 14.82 -16.42 -28.64
CA GLU A 278 15.63 -17.50 -28.07
C GLU A 278 15.78 -17.39 -26.54
N SER A 279 15.82 -16.16 -26.02
CA SER A 279 16.00 -15.91 -24.58
C SER A 279 14.71 -16.04 -23.76
N VAL A 280 13.55 -15.95 -24.41
CA VAL A 280 12.24 -16.00 -23.76
C VAL A 280 11.50 -17.26 -24.23
N PRO A 281 11.38 -18.31 -23.39
CA PRO A 281 10.68 -19.54 -23.77
C PRO A 281 9.23 -19.24 -24.15
N GLN A 282 8.87 -19.52 -25.39
CA GLN A 282 7.54 -19.27 -25.94
C GLN A 282 6.44 -19.93 -25.09
N GLU A 283 6.69 -21.14 -24.59
CA GLU A 283 5.79 -21.91 -23.73
C GLU A 283 5.37 -21.16 -22.45
N ILE A 284 6.33 -20.52 -21.77
CA ILE A 284 6.07 -19.77 -20.52
C ILE A 284 5.21 -18.53 -20.82
N MET A 285 5.52 -17.84 -21.91
CA MET A 285 4.78 -16.64 -22.32
C MET A 285 3.37 -17.00 -22.76
N ASP A 286 3.19 -18.13 -23.44
CA ASP A 286 1.88 -18.63 -23.83
C ASP A 286 1.07 -19.11 -22.63
N GLN A 287 1.72 -19.72 -21.63
CA GLN A 287 1.07 -20.09 -20.37
C GLN A 287 0.57 -18.85 -19.61
N LEU A 288 1.44 -17.85 -19.39
CA LEU A 288 1.05 -16.59 -18.75
C LEU A 288 0.00 -15.84 -19.59
N GLY A 289 0.11 -15.90 -20.92
CA GLY A 289 -0.86 -15.31 -21.83
C GLY A 289 -2.25 -15.92 -21.69
N ARG A 290 -2.33 -17.26 -21.56
CA ARG A 290 -3.59 -17.96 -21.30
C ARG A 290 -4.15 -17.66 -19.91
N GLU A 291 -3.32 -17.72 -18.88
CA GLU A 291 -3.72 -17.55 -17.48
C GLU A 291 -4.27 -16.15 -17.18
N TYR A 292 -3.63 -15.12 -17.75
CA TYR A 292 -3.97 -13.71 -17.50
C TYR A 292 -4.78 -13.07 -18.63
N ALA A 293 -5.19 -13.85 -19.65
CA ALA A 293 -5.83 -13.36 -20.87
C ALA A 293 -5.04 -12.21 -21.53
N ILE A 294 -3.73 -12.43 -21.74
CA ILE A 294 -2.79 -11.50 -22.37
C ILE A 294 -2.30 -12.10 -23.68
N SER A 295 -2.44 -11.36 -24.76
CA SER A 295 -1.76 -11.64 -26.03
C SER A 295 -0.42 -10.90 -26.06
N TRP A 296 0.57 -11.51 -26.71
CA TRP A 296 1.91 -10.95 -26.78
C TRP A 296 2.52 -11.14 -28.17
N GLU A 297 3.42 -10.22 -28.55
CA GLU A 297 4.19 -10.29 -29.79
C GLU A 297 5.57 -9.66 -29.61
N VAL A 298 6.57 -10.29 -30.23
CA VAL A 298 7.91 -9.70 -30.34
C VAL A 298 7.95 -8.73 -31.53
N MET A 299 8.22 -7.47 -31.23
CA MET A 299 8.41 -6.41 -32.20
C MET A 299 9.85 -5.90 -32.19
N VAL A 300 10.28 -5.32 -33.32
CA VAL A 300 11.55 -4.57 -33.40
C VAL A 300 11.23 -3.08 -33.41
N HIS A 301 12.05 -2.28 -32.73
CA HIS A 301 11.84 -0.84 -32.66
C HIS A 301 12.01 -0.20 -34.06
N PRO A 302 11.03 0.58 -34.55
CA PRO A 302 11.01 1.05 -35.94
C PRO A 302 12.17 1.99 -36.29
N ARG A 303 12.67 2.74 -35.29
CA ARG A 303 13.80 3.66 -35.47
C ARG A 303 15.16 3.08 -35.03
N ASN A 304 15.16 1.92 -34.37
CA ASN A 304 16.39 1.33 -33.84
C ASN A 304 16.34 -0.20 -33.98
N PRO A 305 16.88 -0.75 -35.07
CA PRO A 305 16.81 -2.18 -35.33
C PRO A 305 17.56 -3.02 -34.29
N LYS A 306 18.37 -2.42 -33.41
CA LYS A 306 19.08 -3.12 -32.33
C LYS A 306 18.19 -3.41 -31.12
N ILE A 307 17.00 -2.81 -31.05
CA ILE A 307 16.10 -2.94 -29.91
C ILE A 307 14.92 -3.83 -30.32
N ALA A 308 14.78 -4.97 -29.66
CA ALA A 308 13.57 -5.76 -29.69
C ALA A 308 12.74 -5.49 -28.42
N ALA A 309 11.42 -5.59 -28.55
CA ALA A 309 10.48 -5.39 -27.47
C ALA A 309 9.37 -6.42 -27.50
N ILE A 310 8.83 -6.75 -26.33
CA ILE A 310 7.63 -7.58 -26.21
C ILE A 310 6.44 -6.64 -26.03
N LYS A 311 5.53 -6.64 -26.98
CA LYS A 311 4.26 -5.93 -26.89
C LYS A 311 3.25 -6.85 -26.22
N LEU A 312 2.60 -6.37 -25.17
CA LEU A 312 1.54 -7.06 -24.43
C LEU A 312 0.23 -6.31 -24.64
N TRP A 313 -0.86 -7.01 -24.87
CA TRP A 313 -2.20 -6.44 -24.91
C TRP A 313 -3.22 -7.46 -24.39
N PRO A 314 -4.40 -7.02 -23.91
CA PRO A 314 -5.40 -7.95 -23.43
C PRO A 314 -5.96 -8.76 -24.59
N ASN A 315 -6.14 -10.05 -24.36
CA ASN A 315 -6.75 -10.96 -25.30
C ASN A 315 -8.28 -10.85 -25.19
N SER A 316 -8.91 -10.20 -26.16
CA SER A 316 -10.38 -10.11 -26.25
C SER A 316 -11.06 -11.43 -26.62
N ASN A 317 -10.31 -12.40 -27.15
CA ASN A 317 -10.85 -13.68 -27.64
C ASN A 317 -10.84 -14.77 -26.56
N SER A 318 -10.41 -14.46 -25.35
CA SER A 318 -10.49 -15.36 -24.20
C SER A 318 -11.96 -15.64 -23.86
N LYS A 319 -12.45 -16.82 -24.24
CA LYS A 319 -13.80 -17.29 -23.84
C LYS A 319 -13.92 -17.42 -22.31
N SER A 320 -12.79 -17.63 -21.63
CA SER A 320 -12.69 -17.72 -20.17
C SER A 320 -12.47 -16.34 -19.56
N ARG A 321 -13.55 -15.60 -19.27
CA ARG A 321 -13.56 -14.30 -18.56
C ARG A 321 -12.78 -13.15 -19.25
N ALA A 322 -13.45 -12.02 -19.40
CA ALA A 322 -12.80 -10.77 -19.79
C ALA A 322 -11.69 -10.41 -18.78
N PRO A 323 -10.50 -9.97 -19.23
CA PRO A 323 -9.41 -9.59 -18.33
C PRO A 323 -9.86 -8.43 -17.43
N SER A 324 -9.92 -8.68 -16.13
CA SER A 324 -10.11 -7.60 -15.16
C SER A 324 -8.85 -6.73 -15.14
N PRO A 325 -8.96 -5.41 -14.91
CA PRO A 325 -7.79 -4.53 -14.85
C PRO A 325 -6.72 -4.99 -13.84
N GLY A 326 -7.16 -5.62 -12.73
CA GLY A 326 -6.28 -6.22 -11.73
C GLY A 326 -5.46 -7.38 -12.31
N ARG A 327 -6.13 -8.37 -12.92
CA ARG A 327 -5.47 -9.53 -13.54
C ARG A 327 -4.52 -9.15 -14.66
N TYR A 328 -4.89 -8.17 -15.50
CA TYR A 328 -3.98 -7.70 -16.54
C TYR A 328 -2.71 -7.08 -15.96
N SER A 329 -2.84 -6.26 -14.91
CA SER A 329 -1.69 -5.63 -14.24
C SER A 329 -0.77 -6.66 -13.60
N GLU A 330 -1.35 -7.67 -12.95
CA GLU A 330 -0.63 -8.79 -12.35
C GLU A 330 0.12 -9.63 -13.40
N GLY A 331 -0.58 -10.02 -14.47
CA GLY A 331 0.05 -10.74 -15.58
C GLY A 331 1.21 -9.95 -16.18
N VAL A 332 1.04 -8.65 -16.45
CA VAL A 332 2.14 -7.78 -16.95
C VAL A 332 3.34 -7.78 -16.02
N HIS A 333 3.13 -7.80 -14.70
CA HIS A 333 4.22 -7.91 -13.72
C HIS A 333 4.97 -9.25 -13.85
N LEU A 334 4.24 -10.36 -13.95
CA LEU A 334 4.83 -11.69 -14.11
C LEU A 334 5.57 -11.83 -15.45
N PHE A 335 5.04 -11.27 -16.53
CA PHE A 335 5.74 -11.17 -17.82
C PHE A 335 7.07 -10.40 -17.69
N ARG A 336 7.08 -9.27 -16.97
CA ARG A 336 8.31 -8.51 -16.70
C ARG A 336 9.32 -9.33 -15.90
N GLU A 337 8.86 -10.04 -14.88
CA GLU A 337 9.71 -10.84 -14.02
C GLU A 337 10.29 -12.05 -14.77
N ALA A 338 9.48 -12.75 -15.58
CA ALA A 338 9.92 -13.87 -16.41
C ALA A 338 11.01 -13.44 -17.40
N VAL A 339 10.80 -12.31 -18.06
CA VAL A 339 11.80 -11.68 -18.95
C VAL A 339 13.06 -11.32 -18.14
N ALA A 340 12.92 -10.61 -17.01
CA ALA A 340 14.05 -10.16 -16.20
C ALA A 340 14.90 -11.32 -15.64
N LYS A 341 14.27 -12.35 -15.05
CA LYS A 341 14.98 -13.50 -14.44
C LYS A 341 15.87 -14.22 -15.45
N ARG A 342 15.37 -14.48 -16.66
CA ARG A 342 16.16 -15.16 -17.71
C ARG A 342 17.29 -14.29 -18.27
N TYR A 343 17.07 -12.97 -18.40
CA TYR A 343 18.13 -12.05 -18.81
C TYR A 343 19.25 -11.89 -17.78
N VAL A 344 18.92 -11.99 -16.49
CA VAL A 344 19.93 -11.98 -15.42
C VAL A 344 20.77 -13.27 -15.43
N ILE A 345 20.17 -14.43 -15.74
CA ILE A 345 20.88 -15.72 -15.82
C ILE A 345 21.90 -15.74 -16.96
N GLN A 346 21.56 -15.21 -18.15
CA GLN A 346 22.54 -15.13 -19.26
C GLN A 346 23.70 -14.17 -18.97
N ARG A 347 23.48 -13.09 -18.20
CA ARG A 347 24.57 -12.19 -17.79
C ARG A 347 25.56 -12.84 -16.81
N LYS A 348 25.08 -13.75 -15.95
CA LYS A 348 25.96 -14.47 -15.00
C LYS A 348 26.84 -15.52 -15.70
N ASN A 349 26.34 -16.18 -16.75
CA ASN A 349 27.11 -17.21 -17.46
C ASN A 349 28.14 -16.66 -18.47
N GLN A 350 28.12 -15.36 -18.81
CA GLN A 350 29.13 -14.75 -19.69
C GLN A 350 30.38 -14.21 -18.96
N ARG A 351 30.48 -14.37 -17.64
CA ARG A 351 31.68 -14.00 -16.86
C ARG A 351 31.96 -15.01 -15.75
N ILE A 352 32.44 -16.19 -16.15
CA ILE A 352 33.37 -16.97 -15.31
C ILE A 352 34.62 -17.26 -16.16
N LYS A 353 35.40 -16.20 -16.42
CA LYS A 353 36.86 -16.33 -16.29
C LYS A 353 37.16 -15.94 -14.86
N GLN A 354 37.67 -16.89 -14.08
CA GLN A 354 38.14 -16.67 -12.71
C GLN A 354 38.98 -15.40 -12.66
N MET A 355 38.52 -14.41 -11.90
CA MET A 355 39.41 -13.42 -11.32
C MET A 355 39.21 -13.49 -9.81
N SER A 356 40.34 -13.68 -9.15
CA SER A 356 40.53 -13.84 -7.73
C SER A 356 39.84 -12.75 -6.91
N VAL A 357 39.31 -13.19 -5.78
CA VAL A 357 38.69 -12.39 -4.73
C VAL A 357 39.76 -11.53 -4.07
N SER A 358 39.89 -10.28 -4.53
CA SER A 358 40.55 -9.21 -3.77
C SER A 358 40.38 -7.88 -4.49
N SER A 359 39.22 -7.25 -4.31
CA SER A 359 39.02 -5.77 -4.31
C SER A 359 37.54 -5.42 -4.45
N LEU A 360 36.81 -5.38 -3.33
CA LEU A 360 35.49 -4.76 -3.25
C LEU A 360 35.56 -3.53 -2.35
N SER A 361 36.09 -2.44 -2.90
CA SER A 361 35.81 -1.08 -2.43
C SER A 361 35.92 -0.12 -3.61
N ALA A 362 35.03 -0.27 -4.59
CA ALA A 362 34.87 0.72 -5.64
C ALA A 362 33.65 1.59 -5.32
N PRO A 363 33.79 2.93 -5.21
CA PRO A 363 32.66 3.82 -4.95
C PRO A 363 31.66 3.76 -6.11
N MET A 364 30.37 3.75 -5.77
CA MET A 364 29.28 3.82 -6.75
C MET A 364 29.51 5.02 -7.69
N ARG A 365 29.56 4.75 -8.99
CA ARG A 365 29.60 5.81 -10.00
C ARG A 365 28.22 6.49 -10.04
N LEU A 366 28.20 7.74 -9.58
CA LEU A 366 27.06 8.65 -9.75
C LEU A 366 26.63 8.67 -11.21
N SER A 367 25.31 8.74 -11.43
CA SER A 367 24.72 8.88 -12.75
C SER A 367 25.24 10.16 -13.44
N VAL A 368 25.20 10.18 -14.78
CA VAL A 368 25.63 11.36 -15.56
C VAL A 368 24.84 12.62 -15.16
N GLN A 369 23.60 12.47 -14.69
CA GLN A 369 22.80 13.58 -14.19
C GLN A 369 23.28 14.08 -12.82
N GLU A 370 23.64 13.18 -11.89
CA GLU A 370 24.20 13.55 -10.59
C GLU A 370 25.59 14.17 -10.70
N GLN A 371 26.42 13.72 -11.64
CA GLN A 371 27.72 14.34 -11.91
C GLN A 371 27.56 15.80 -12.38
N ARG A 372 26.61 16.05 -13.29
CA ARG A 372 26.29 17.41 -13.75
C ARG A 372 25.70 18.28 -12.64
N ALA A 373 24.87 17.72 -11.77
CA ALA A 373 24.31 18.43 -10.62
C ALA A 373 25.41 18.83 -9.62
N ALA A 374 26.29 17.90 -9.26
CA ALA A 374 27.41 18.15 -8.37
C ALA A 374 28.41 19.17 -8.93
N GLU A 375 28.66 19.14 -10.24
CA GLU A 375 29.53 20.12 -10.91
C GLU A 375 28.90 21.53 -10.95
N LYS A 376 27.59 21.60 -11.17
CA LYS A 376 26.83 22.86 -11.10
C LYS A 376 26.84 23.45 -9.69
N GLU A 377 26.70 22.62 -8.67
CA GLU A 377 26.76 23.04 -7.27
C GLU A 377 28.14 23.57 -6.88
N LYS A 378 29.22 22.90 -7.30
CA LYS A 378 30.60 23.38 -7.13
C LYS A 378 30.83 24.74 -7.81
N SER A 379 30.26 24.95 -9.00
CA SER A 379 30.35 26.23 -9.72
C SER A 379 29.63 27.36 -8.97
N LEU A 380 28.45 27.09 -8.40
CA LEU A 380 27.70 28.05 -7.60
C LEU A 380 28.41 28.39 -6.28
N ALA A 381 28.97 27.40 -5.59
CA ALA A 381 29.75 27.61 -4.37
C ALA A 381 30.99 28.48 -4.63
N LYS A 382 31.70 28.24 -5.75
CA LYS A 382 32.86 29.05 -6.16
C LYS A 382 32.46 30.50 -6.46
N LYS A 383 31.33 30.72 -7.13
CA LYS A 383 30.80 32.08 -7.37
C LYS A 383 30.40 32.80 -6.07
N LYS A 384 29.84 32.08 -5.09
CA LYS A 384 29.45 32.64 -3.79
C LYS A 384 30.67 33.08 -2.98
N LYS A 385 31.76 32.30 -3.02
CA LYS A 385 33.03 32.60 -2.34
C LYS A 385 33.80 33.79 -2.95
N HIS A 386 33.53 34.16 -4.20
CA HIS A 386 34.17 35.32 -4.84
C HIS A 386 33.37 36.61 -4.69
N ARG A 387 32.13 36.52 -4.19
CA ARG A 387 31.26 37.67 -3.90
C ARG A 387 31.31 38.13 -2.44
N GLN A 388 31.88 37.30 -1.57
CA GLN A 388 32.28 37.65 -0.20
C GLN A 388 33.75 38.02 -0.23
#